data_AF-A0AAP5MBH7-F1
#
_entry.id   AF-A0AAP5MBH7-F1
#
_cell.length_a   1.000
_cell.length_b   1.000
_cell.length_c   1.000
_cell.angle_alpha   90.00
_cell.angle_beta   90.00
_cell.angle_gamma   90.00
#
_symmetry.space_group_name_H-M   'P 1'
#
loop_
_entity.id
_entity.type
_entity.pdbx_description
1 polymer ?
#
loop_
_entity_poly.entity_id
_entity_poly.type
_entity_poly.pdbx_seq_one_letter_code
_entity_poly.pdbx_strand_id
1 'polypeptide(L)'
;MWLIVIGDRRQEISPTVANKSFRQRFDIEHLFRFGKQRLLMTQFQTPELEHEENWIRLVMLSYVQLWAAKDLATYLPRPWERPQDTTNPPTVTPSVVQRDFLRIISQTGKPGHSPKTRGNSSGRVTGHTQPKRTVHPVVKKQSKSTPTNQKAA
;
A
#
# COMPACT_ATOMS: atom_id res chain seq x y z
N MET A 1 -16.61 -7.87 -12.38
CA MET A 1 -15.89 -7.78 -13.66
C MET A 1 -16.30 -8.97 -14.51
N TRP A 2 -16.54 -8.75 -15.79
CA TRP A 2 -17.05 -9.75 -16.74
C TRP A 2 -15.93 -10.09 -17.75
N LEU A 3 -15.90 -11.31 -18.28
CA LEU A 3 -15.03 -11.68 -19.40
C LEU A 3 -15.92 -11.88 -20.62
N ILE A 4 -15.62 -11.16 -21.70
CA ILE A 4 -16.30 -11.27 -22.98
C ILE A 4 -15.31 -11.70 -24.06
N VAL A 5 -15.70 -12.65 -24.90
CA VAL A 5 -14.92 -13.07 -26.07
C VAL A 5 -15.56 -12.42 -27.30
N ILE A 6 -14.85 -11.49 -27.94
CA ILE A 6 -15.34 -10.69 -29.07
C ILE A 6 -14.25 -10.53 -30.14
N GLY A 7 -14.67 -10.31 -31.38
CA GLY A 7 -13.79 -10.14 -32.55
C GLY A 7 -14.01 -11.19 -33.65
N ASP A 8 -13.36 -11.00 -34.79
CA ASP A 8 -13.52 -11.84 -35.98
C ASP A 8 -13.00 -13.27 -35.76
N ARG A 9 -11.95 -13.40 -34.94
CA ARG A 9 -11.31 -14.67 -34.58
C ARG A 9 -11.87 -15.33 -33.32
N ARG A 10 -13.01 -14.86 -32.80
CA ARG A 10 -13.60 -15.38 -31.53
C ARG A 10 -13.86 -16.89 -31.54
N GLN A 11 -14.12 -17.46 -32.70
CA GLN A 11 -14.38 -18.89 -32.88
C GLN A 11 -13.13 -19.76 -32.66
N GLU A 12 -11.94 -19.17 -32.69
CA GLU A 12 -10.69 -19.87 -32.44
C GLU A 12 -10.46 -20.13 -30.94
N ILE A 13 -11.17 -19.41 -30.07
CA ILE A 13 -11.03 -19.57 -28.62
C ILE A 13 -11.98 -20.67 -28.15
N SER A 14 -11.40 -21.80 -27.76
CA SER A 14 -12.16 -22.90 -27.15
C SER A 14 -12.92 -22.40 -25.90
N PRO A 15 -14.16 -22.87 -25.67
CA PRO A 15 -14.90 -22.59 -24.43
C PRO A 15 -14.11 -22.96 -23.17
N THR A 16 -13.24 -23.97 -23.24
CA THR A 16 -12.39 -24.38 -22.11
C THR A 16 -11.33 -23.33 -21.76
N VAL A 17 -10.75 -22.68 -22.77
CA VAL A 17 -9.78 -21.58 -22.60
C VAL A 17 -10.51 -20.37 -22.04
N ALA A 18 -11.67 -20.00 -22.61
CA ALA A 18 -12.48 -18.90 -22.10
C ALA A 18 -12.86 -19.10 -20.62
N ASN A 19 -13.26 -20.32 -20.23
CA ASN A 19 -13.57 -20.65 -18.85
C ASN A 19 -12.34 -20.55 -17.92
N LYS A 20 -11.17 -21.07 -18.34
CA LYS A 20 -9.93 -20.95 -17.57
C LYS A 20 -9.54 -19.48 -17.35
N SER A 21 -9.59 -18.66 -18.40
CA SER A 21 -9.32 -17.21 -18.31
C SER A 21 -10.33 -16.50 -17.40
N PHE A 22 -11.61 -16.86 -17.47
CA PHE A 22 -12.63 -16.30 -16.57
C PHE A 22 -12.32 -16.61 -15.09
N ARG A 23 -11.82 -17.82 -14.79
CA ARG A 23 -11.44 -18.19 -13.42
C ARG A 23 -10.23 -17.41 -12.90
N GLN A 24 -9.24 -17.14 -13.76
CA GLN A 24 -8.05 -16.34 -13.41
C GLN A 24 -8.39 -14.87 -13.08
N ARG A 25 -9.52 -14.36 -13.56
CA ARG A 25 -9.96 -12.99 -13.28
C ARG A 25 -10.05 -12.68 -11.78
N PHE A 26 -10.30 -13.68 -10.93
CA PHE A 26 -10.41 -13.48 -9.48
C PHE A 26 -9.05 -13.18 -8.82
N ASP A 27 -7.94 -13.43 -9.50
CA ASP A 27 -6.60 -13.16 -8.98
C ASP A 27 -6.37 -11.65 -8.75
N ILE A 28 -7.05 -10.78 -9.51
CA ILE A 28 -6.98 -9.32 -9.30
C ILE A 28 -7.55 -8.89 -7.95
N GLU A 29 -8.51 -9.62 -7.39
CA GLU A 29 -9.10 -9.31 -6.08
C GLU A 29 -8.06 -9.51 -4.97
N HIS A 30 -7.19 -10.51 -5.11
CA HIS A 30 -6.08 -10.74 -4.18
C HIS A 30 -5.06 -9.61 -4.26
N LEU A 31 -4.75 -9.12 -5.47
CA LEU A 31 -3.89 -7.95 -5.67
C LEU A 31 -4.50 -6.72 -4.98
N PHE A 32 -5.77 -6.40 -5.21
CA PHE A 32 -6.41 -5.24 -4.60
C PHE A 32 -6.51 -5.35 -3.08
N ARG A 33 -6.88 -6.54 -2.56
CA ARG A 33 -6.92 -6.79 -1.12
C ARG A 33 -5.55 -6.57 -0.49
N PHE A 34 -4.51 -7.17 -1.06
CA PHE A 34 -3.14 -7.01 -0.57
C PHE A 34 -2.66 -5.56 -0.68
N GLY A 35 -2.86 -4.91 -1.83
CA GLY A 35 -2.47 -3.53 -2.07
C GLY A 35 -3.10 -2.56 -1.07
N LYS A 36 -4.40 -2.67 -0.83
CA LYS A 36 -5.13 -1.84 0.13
C LYS A 36 -4.68 -2.10 1.57
N GLN A 37 -4.51 -3.36 1.96
CA GLN A 37 -4.24 -3.73 3.35
C GLN A 37 -2.76 -3.59 3.74
N ARG A 38 -1.83 -3.82 2.80
CA ARG A 38 -0.40 -3.99 3.11
C ARG A 38 0.53 -3.04 2.38
N LEU A 39 0.08 -2.45 1.27
CA LEU A 39 0.86 -1.46 0.49
C LEU A 39 0.25 -0.06 0.56
N LEU A 40 -0.72 0.16 1.45
CA LEU A 40 -1.30 1.49 1.70
C LEU A 40 -1.91 2.14 0.43
N MET A 41 -2.38 1.32 -0.51
CA MET A 41 -2.85 1.76 -1.84
C MET A 41 -3.86 2.91 -1.77
N THR A 42 -4.75 2.91 -0.76
CA THR A 42 -5.82 3.90 -0.61
C THR A 42 -5.58 4.89 0.54
N GLN A 43 -4.39 4.88 1.16
CA GLN A 43 -4.09 5.74 2.32
C GLN A 43 -3.53 7.11 1.94
N PHE A 44 -2.98 7.23 0.73
CA PHE A 44 -2.44 8.49 0.22
C PHE A 44 -3.59 9.37 -0.28
N GLN A 45 -4.31 10.00 0.65
CA GLN A 45 -5.47 10.87 0.40
C GLN A 45 -5.04 12.29 0.00
N THR A 46 -4.41 12.42 -1.17
CA THR A 46 -3.97 13.71 -1.72
C THR A 46 -5.12 14.41 -2.49
N PRO A 47 -5.24 15.74 -2.45
CA PRO A 47 -6.18 16.48 -3.29
C PRO A 47 -5.70 16.64 -4.74
N GLU A 48 -4.44 16.29 -5.04
CA GLU A 48 -3.81 16.46 -6.35
C GLU A 48 -3.75 15.13 -7.13
N LEU A 49 -4.33 15.12 -8.33
CA LEU A 49 -4.49 13.93 -9.16
C LEU A 49 -3.15 13.30 -9.57
N GLU A 50 -2.18 14.11 -10.00
CA GLU A 50 -0.87 13.62 -10.43
C GLU A 50 -0.16 12.84 -9.30
N HIS A 51 -0.27 13.34 -8.07
CA HIS A 51 0.27 12.68 -6.90
C HIS A 51 -0.42 11.34 -6.63
N GLU A 52 -1.75 11.27 -6.78
CA GLU A 52 -2.50 10.01 -6.62
C GLU A 52 -2.10 8.97 -7.68
N GLU A 53 -1.99 9.37 -8.94
CA GLU A 53 -1.55 8.48 -10.02
C GLU A 53 -0.13 7.96 -9.79
N ASN A 54 0.79 8.83 -9.40
CA ASN A 54 2.16 8.45 -9.07
C ASN A 54 2.21 7.51 -7.86
N TRP A 55 1.35 7.70 -6.87
CA TRP A 55 1.23 6.78 -5.74
C TRP A 55 0.81 5.37 -6.18
N ILE A 56 -0.21 5.25 -7.03
CA ILE A 56 -0.63 3.95 -7.57
C ILE A 56 0.52 3.29 -8.35
N ARG A 57 1.29 4.04 -9.15
CA ARG A 57 2.48 3.50 -9.84
C ARG A 57 3.50 2.95 -8.85
N LEU A 58 3.80 3.66 -7.77
CA LEU A 58 4.72 3.20 -6.72
C LEU A 58 4.21 1.94 -6.02
N VAL A 59 2.91 1.86 -5.72
CA VAL A 59 2.29 0.67 -5.13
C VAL A 59 2.44 -0.55 -6.05
N MET A 60 2.20 -0.37 -7.36
CA MET A 60 2.35 -1.46 -8.34
C MET A 60 3.81 -1.89 -8.50
N LEU A 61 4.75 -0.94 -8.54
CA LEU A 61 6.19 -1.23 -8.55
C LEU A 61 6.61 -2.02 -7.29
N SER A 62 6.09 -1.63 -6.12
CA SER A 62 6.35 -2.34 -4.86
C SER A 62 5.85 -3.78 -4.93
N TYR A 63 4.68 -4.03 -5.50
CA TYR A 63 4.15 -5.39 -5.68
C TYR A 63 5.02 -6.23 -6.63
N VAL A 64 5.48 -5.64 -7.74
CA VAL A 64 6.40 -6.29 -8.69
C VAL A 64 7.72 -6.64 -8.01
N GLN A 65 8.24 -5.76 -7.14
CA GLN A 65 9.45 -6.05 -6.35
C GLN A 65 9.25 -7.25 -5.42
N LEU A 66 8.09 -7.35 -4.75
CA LEU A 66 7.77 -8.53 -3.93
C LEU A 66 7.67 -9.80 -4.78
N TRP A 67 7.08 -9.72 -5.98
CA TRP A 67 7.01 -10.86 -6.88
C TRP A 67 8.40 -11.30 -7.36
N ALA A 68 9.27 -10.35 -7.71
CA ALA A 68 10.64 -10.64 -8.14
C ALA A 68 11.50 -11.24 -7.01
N ALA A 69 11.25 -10.84 -5.76
CA ALA A 69 11.96 -11.34 -4.59
C ALA A 69 11.41 -12.67 -4.04
N LYS A 70 10.35 -13.24 -4.62
CA LYS A 70 9.64 -14.40 -4.06
C LYS A 70 10.54 -15.62 -3.87
N ASP A 71 11.47 -15.85 -4.80
CA ASP A 71 12.34 -17.03 -4.82
C ASP A 71 13.53 -16.87 -3.84
N LEU A 72 13.77 -15.64 -3.37
CA LEU A 72 14.78 -15.33 -2.35
C LEU A 72 14.20 -15.34 -0.94
N ALA A 73 12.87 -15.36 -0.81
CA ALA A 73 12.18 -15.26 0.46
C ALA A 73 12.19 -16.58 1.22
N THR A 74 12.39 -16.46 2.53
CA THR A 74 12.33 -17.54 3.50
C THR A 74 11.06 -17.38 4.34
N TYR A 75 10.48 -18.49 4.74
CA TYR A 75 9.31 -18.47 5.60
C TYR A 75 9.71 -18.10 7.03
N LEU A 76 9.32 -16.90 7.48
CA LEU A 76 9.55 -16.41 8.84
C LEU A 76 8.23 -16.41 9.62
N PRO A 77 7.86 -17.49 10.33
CA PRO A 77 6.63 -17.54 11.12
C PRO A 77 6.71 -16.56 12.29
N ARG A 78 5.55 -16.03 12.68
CA ARG A 78 5.43 -15.27 13.94
C ARG A 78 5.49 -16.22 15.14
N PRO A 79 5.83 -15.74 16.35
CA PRO A 79 5.96 -16.60 17.53
C PRO A 79 4.71 -17.43 17.87
N TRP A 80 3.53 -16.98 17.47
CA TRP A 80 2.25 -17.67 17.68
C TRP A 80 1.73 -18.42 16.44
N GLU A 81 2.40 -18.30 15.29
CA GLU A 81 2.06 -19.05 14.09
C GLU A 81 2.62 -20.48 14.25
N ARG A 82 1.87 -21.48 13.80
CA ARG A 82 2.35 -22.87 13.83
C ARG A 82 3.58 -23.00 12.93
N PRO A 83 4.67 -23.64 13.38
CA PRO A 83 5.82 -23.94 12.53
C PRO A 83 5.36 -24.70 11.29
N GLN A 84 5.86 -24.30 10.13
CA GLN A 84 5.48 -24.92 8.89
C GLN A 84 6.32 -26.17 8.64
N ASP A 85 5.66 -27.20 8.10
CA ASP A 85 6.34 -28.41 7.68
C ASP A 85 7.28 -28.10 6.50
N THR A 86 8.57 -28.36 6.68
CA THR A 86 9.62 -28.09 5.70
C THR A 86 9.62 -29.10 4.55
N THR A 87 8.87 -30.20 4.66
CA THR A 87 8.79 -31.25 3.63
C THR A 87 7.95 -30.84 2.41
N ASN A 88 7.00 -29.92 2.60
CA ASN A 88 6.20 -29.34 1.51
C ASN A 88 6.05 -27.82 1.74
N PRO A 89 7.01 -27.01 1.28
CA PRO A 89 6.90 -25.56 1.42
C PRO A 89 5.68 -25.06 0.62
N PRO A 90 4.83 -24.20 1.23
CA PRO A 90 3.68 -23.66 0.55
C PRO A 90 4.12 -22.70 -0.56
N THR A 91 3.20 -22.39 -1.46
CA THR A 91 3.36 -21.26 -2.39
C THR A 91 3.66 -19.98 -1.60
N VAL A 92 4.82 -19.36 -1.88
CA VAL A 92 5.25 -18.12 -1.23
C VAL A 92 4.30 -16.99 -1.61
N THR A 93 3.58 -16.46 -0.62
CA THR A 93 2.63 -15.35 -0.83
C THR A 93 3.33 -14.00 -0.73
N PRO A 94 2.80 -12.94 -1.36
CA PRO A 94 3.36 -11.59 -1.25
C PRO A 94 3.53 -11.10 0.20
N SER A 95 2.66 -11.57 1.12
CA SER A 95 2.76 -11.24 2.55
C SER A 95 3.97 -11.89 3.24
N VAL A 96 4.35 -13.10 2.81
CA VAL A 96 5.55 -13.79 3.30
C VAL A 96 6.79 -13.08 2.77
N VAL A 97 6.82 -12.77 1.47
CA VAL A 97 7.95 -12.03 0.88
C VAL A 97 8.12 -10.67 1.55
N GLN A 98 7.02 -9.91 1.74
CA GLN A 98 7.07 -8.60 2.40
C GLN A 98 7.66 -8.67 3.81
N ARG A 99 7.40 -9.77 4.53
CA ARG A 99 7.90 -9.98 5.89
C ARG A 99 9.41 -10.18 5.92
N ASP A 100 9.93 -10.94 4.95
CA ASP A 100 11.36 -11.23 4.83
C ASP A 100 12.13 -10.21 3.98
N PHE A 101 11.40 -9.24 3.38
CA PHE A 101 11.97 -8.30 2.43
C PHE A 101 13.13 -7.49 3.01
N LEU A 102 13.08 -7.16 4.31
CA LEU A 102 14.17 -6.48 5.01
C LEU A 102 15.49 -7.24 4.93
N ARG A 103 15.46 -8.57 5.12
CA ARG A 103 16.65 -9.42 4.99
C ARG A 103 17.14 -9.41 3.55
N ILE A 104 16.23 -9.56 2.58
CA ILE A 104 16.56 -9.58 1.16
C ILE A 104 17.28 -8.28 0.74
N ILE A 105 16.69 -7.12 1.03
CA ILE A 105 17.28 -5.82 0.66
C ILE A 105 18.61 -5.55 1.38
N SER A 106 18.81 -6.10 2.58
CA SER A 106 20.09 -5.96 3.29
C SER A 106 21.24 -6.69 2.59
N GLN A 107 20.94 -7.74 1.81
CA GLN A 107 21.93 -8.53 1.07
C GLN A 107 22.24 -7.95 -0.31
N THR A 108 21.30 -7.21 -0.92
CA THR A 108 21.47 -6.59 -2.26
C THR A 108 22.55 -5.50 -2.28
N GLY A 109 23.09 -5.11 -1.13
CA GLY A 109 24.10 -4.05 -1.03
C GLY A 109 23.49 -2.66 -1.18
N LYS A 110 24.22 -1.65 -0.71
CA LYS A 110 23.77 -0.25 -0.79
C LYS A 110 24.41 0.40 -2.02
N PRO A 111 23.66 0.75 -3.07
CA PRO A 111 24.24 1.37 -4.26
C PRO A 111 24.70 2.81 -4.00
N GLY A 112 24.23 3.45 -2.92
CA GLY A 112 24.53 4.84 -2.60
C GLY A 112 25.70 5.01 -1.64
N HIS A 113 26.37 6.16 -1.73
CA HIS A 113 27.34 6.62 -0.74
C HIS A 113 26.71 6.81 0.64
N SER A 114 27.54 6.76 1.68
CA SER A 114 27.14 7.14 3.03
C SER A 114 26.50 8.54 3.05
N PRO A 115 25.45 8.77 3.86
CA PRO A 115 24.84 10.08 3.97
C PRO A 115 25.89 11.16 4.27
N LYS A 116 25.79 12.32 3.61
CA LYS A 116 26.62 13.46 3.99
C LYS A 116 26.30 13.84 5.44
N THR A 117 27.31 13.86 6.29
CA THR A 117 27.17 14.33 7.67
C THR A 117 26.76 15.79 7.64
N ARG A 118 25.55 16.11 8.10
CA ARG A 118 25.03 17.48 8.16
C ARG A 118 25.84 18.40 9.10
N GLY A 119 26.58 17.80 10.04
CA GLY A 119 27.19 18.50 11.17
C GLY A 119 26.14 19.00 12.16
N ASN A 120 26.59 19.43 13.34
CA ASN A 120 25.76 20.19 14.26
C ASN A 120 25.80 21.66 13.81
N SER A 121 24.64 22.28 13.64
CA SER A 121 24.60 23.75 13.50
C SER A 121 25.11 24.37 14.80
N SER A 122 25.70 25.57 14.73
CA SER A 122 26.23 26.33 15.88
C SER A 122 25.21 26.68 16.98
N GLY A 123 23.97 26.21 16.85
CA GLY A 123 22.89 26.46 17.78
C GLY A 123 22.36 27.89 17.65
N ARG A 124 21.59 28.31 18.65
CA ARG A 124 21.18 29.71 18.78
C ARG A 124 22.28 30.49 19.47
N VAL A 125 22.53 31.70 18.99
CA VAL A 125 23.37 32.66 19.71
C VAL A 125 22.70 32.99 21.04
N THR A 126 23.48 33.06 22.12
CA THR A 126 23.01 33.49 23.44
C THR A 126 22.29 34.84 23.32
N GLY A 127 21.08 34.95 23.86
CA GLY A 127 20.25 36.16 23.76
C GLY A 127 19.28 36.20 22.57
N HIS A 128 19.31 35.20 21.67
CA HIS A 128 18.38 35.16 20.54
C HIS A 128 16.98 34.67 20.96
N THR A 129 16.02 35.59 21.01
CA THR A 129 14.60 35.30 21.29
C THR A 129 13.87 34.88 20.00
N GLN A 130 12.79 34.10 20.11
CA GLN A 130 11.92 33.77 18.98
C GLN A 130 10.57 34.47 19.15
N PRO A 131 9.92 34.87 18.05
CA PRO A 131 8.55 35.36 18.13
C PRO A 131 7.66 34.24 18.70
N LYS A 132 6.81 34.61 19.67
CA LYS A 132 5.84 33.68 20.23
C LYS A 132 4.83 33.34 19.14
N ARG A 133 4.51 32.06 18.98
CA ARG A 133 3.50 31.59 18.02
C ARG A 133 2.19 32.36 18.22
N THR A 134 1.62 32.90 17.15
CA THR A 134 0.31 33.53 17.16
C THR A 134 -0.75 32.51 17.59
N VAL A 135 -1.48 32.84 18.65
CA VAL A 135 -2.60 32.01 19.10
C VAL A 135 -3.82 32.40 18.27
N HIS A 136 -4.30 31.47 17.45
CA HIS A 136 -5.54 31.66 16.71
C HIS A 136 -6.73 31.20 17.56
N PRO A 137 -7.88 31.87 17.50
CA PRO A 137 -9.07 31.47 18.24
C PRO A 137 -9.59 30.10 17.74
N VAL A 138 -10.09 29.27 18.66
CA VAL A 138 -10.68 27.98 18.33
C VAL A 138 -12.06 28.21 17.72
N VAL A 139 -12.20 27.97 16.42
CA VAL A 139 -13.50 27.99 15.74
C VAL A 139 -14.24 26.69 16.05
N LYS A 140 -15.29 26.77 16.87
CA LYS A 140 -16.20 25.65 17.16
C LYS A 140 -17.43 25.74 16.25
N LYS A 141 -17.80 24.62 15.62
CA LYS A 141 -19.03 24.52 14.82
C LYS A 141 -20.24 24.70 15.74
N GLN A 142 -21.11 25.66 15.43
CA GLN A 142 -22.38 25.83 16.16
C GLN A 142 -23.31 24.64 15.88
N SER A 143 -23.94 24.11 16.93
CA SER A 143 -25.00 23.11 16.78
C SER A 143 -26.20 23.76 16.09
N LYS A 144 -26.71 23.13 15.02
CA LYS A 144 -27.96 23.57 14.40
C LYS A 144 -29.08 23.51 15.43
N SER A 145 -29.84 24.59 15.59
CA SER A 145 -31.07 24.56 16.38
C SER A 145 -32.09 23.67 15.66
N THR A 146 -32.66 22.71 16.39
CA THR A 146 -33.81 21.95 15.92
C THR A 146 -35.02 22.89 15.92
N PRO A 147 -35.71 23.09 14.79
CA PRO A 147 -36.92 23.90 14.78
C PRO A 147 -38.00 23.22 15.63
N THR A 148 -38.53 23.96 16.61
CA THR A 148 -39.63 23.49 17.46
C THR A 148 -40.90 23.44 16.62
N ASN A 149 -41.36 22.24 16.26
CA ASN A 149 -42.68 22.05 15.65
C ASN A 149 -43.75 22.45 16.67
N GLN A 150 -44.39 23.60 16.47
CA GLN A 150 -45.60 23.96 17.18
C GLN A 150 -46.71 23.02 16.69
N LYS A 151 -47.27 22.21 17.60
CA LYS A 151 -48.46 21.41 17.31
C LYS A 151 -49.65 22.36 17.11
N ALA A 152 -50.29 22.29 15.95
CA ALA A 152 -51.57 22.94 15.71
C ALA A 152 -52.66 22.32 16.61
N ALA A 153 -53.49 23.19 17.19
CA ALA A 153 -54.64 22.85 18.03
C ALA A 153 -55.85 22.43 17.18
#